data_AF-A0A9P6CYI0-F1
#
_entry.id   AF-A0A9P6CYI0-F1
#
_cell.length_a   1.000
_cell.length_b   1.000
_cell.length_c   1.000
_cell.angle_alpha   90.00
_cell.angle_beta   90.00
_cell.angle_gamma   90.00
#
_symmetry.space_group_name_H-M   'P 1'
#
loop_
_entity.id
_entity.type
_entity.pdbx_description
1 polymer ?
#
loop_
_entity_poly.entity_id
_entity_poly.type
_entity_poly.pdbx_seq_one_letter_code
_entity_poly.pdbx_strand_id
1 'polypeptide(L)'
;MSSTNQAFGNNGRGDSDPSPAQTRKSMGLDDPYEHAPPKPDGDPWSILLKPKLETDKIQCDAWKDEVQNLLIFAGLFSAVVTAFVIESYKFLKPDPNDTIIRLLSQIANGPNATSTSPLSAGSSTTIQAASFAPVPSSVRINVFWFLSLILSLTTVLVGTIALQWLREHQSYPIFSPKESLAILHMRTQSLKAWYVPQIFAGLPLLLQGALILFLAGLIDFTLPLGAKVAAPVALTVGLILLFLFCTTISPAFQPLLLLSGRFSRASVPTP
;
A
#
# COMPACT_ATOMS: atom_id res chain seq x y z
N MET A 1 33.73 65.84 42.77
CA MET A 1 34.05 65.21 44.07
C MET A 1 34.49 63.78 43.76
N SER A 2 35.77 63.62 43.42
CA SER A 2 36.84 63.01 44.26
C SER A 2 36.78 61.48 44.24
N SER A 3 37.59 60.82 43.40
CA SER A 3 38.95 60.27 43.68
C SER A 3 38.88 58.90 44.38
N THR A 4 39.12 57.78 43.67
CA THR A 4 40.42 57.11 43.45
C THR A 4 41.06 56.57 44.73
N ASN A 5 41.21 55.24 44.86
CA ASN A 5 42.52 54.61 45.10
C ASN A 5 42.53 53.09 44.89
N GLN A 6 43.56 52.66 44.16
CA GLN A 6 44.05 51.30 43.98
C GLN A 6 44.75 50.80 45.25
N ALA A 7 44.79 49.48 45.44
CA ALA A 7 45.90 48.81 46.12
C ALA A 7 46.17 47.45 45.46
N PHE A 8 47.35 47.32 44.88
CA PHE A 8 47.99 46.08 44.42
C PHE A 8 48.53 45.32 45.63
N GLY A 9 48.45 43.98 45.63
CA GLY A 9 49.01 43.13 46.69
C GLY A 9 49.06 41.66 46.29
N ASN A 10 50.27 41.22 45.95
CA ASN A 10 50.68 39.98 45.30
C ASN A 10 50.65 38.70 46.20
N ASN A 11 50.54 37.54 45.54
CA ASN A 11 51.06 36.20 45.86
C ASN A 11 50.46 35.34 46.98
N GLY A 12 49.88 34.20 46.56
CA GLY A 12 49.60 33.03 47.39
C GLY A 12 49.33 31.80 46.51
N ARG A 13 50.41 31.18 46.01
CA ARG A 13 50.42 29.88 45.31
C ARG A 13 50.26 28.80 46.38
N GLY A 14 49.19 28.01 46.35
CA GLY A 14 48.93 26.95 47.31
C GLY A 14 47.88 25.97 46.80
N ASP A 15 48.38 24.89 46.22
CA ASP A 15 47.86 23.52 46.26
C ASP A 15 46.46 23.21 45.69
N SER A 16 46.51 22.59 44.51
CA SER A 16 45.51 21.72 43.93
C SER A 16 45.13 20.58 44.88
N ASP A 17 43.88 20.60 45.35
CA ASP A 17 43.25 19.47 46.03
C ASP A 17 42.42 18.67 45.00
N PRO A 18 42.70 17.38 44.74
CA PRO A 18 41.96 16.61 43.76
C PRO A 18 40.58 16.22 44.31
N SER A 19 39.54 16.69 43.62
CA SER A 19 38.15 16.24 43.75
C SER A 19 38.08 14.70 43.84
N PRO A 20 37.53 14.11 44.91
CA PRO A 20 37.42 12.66 45.01
C PRO A 20 36.43 12.19 43.94
N ALA A 21 36.92 11.32 43.05
CA ALA A 21 36.13 10.63 42.05
C ALA A 21 34.88 10.03 42.71
N GLN A 22 33.70 10.54 42.33
CA GLN A 22 32.42 9.90 42.64
C GLN A 22 32.36 8.58 41.88
N THR A 23 32.82 7.52 42.51
CA THR A 23 32.53 6.15 42.08
C THR A 23 31.02 5.99 42.16
N ARG A 24 30.34 6.00 41.00
CA ARG A 24 28.90 5.77 40.89
C ARG A 24 28.58 4.41 41.51
N LYS A 25 28.09 4.40 42.75
CA LYS A 25 27.61 3.18 43.41
C LYS A 25 26.45 2.62 42.59
N SER A 26 26.56 1.36 42.17
CA SER A 26 25.44 0.62 41.59
C SER A 26 24.43 0.37 42.70
N MET A 27 23.26 0.99 42.61
CA MET A 27 22.19 0.85 43.60
C MET A 27 21.69 -0.61 43.61
N GLY A 28 21.71 -1.24 44.77
CA GLY A 28 21.19 -2.58 44.99
C GLY A 28 19.66 -2.55 45.14
N LEU A 29 19.01 -3.67 44.85
CA LEU A 29 17.54 -3.80 44.91
C LEU A 29 16.97 -3.61 46.33
N ASP A 30 17.83 -3.68 47.36
CA ASP A 30 17.49 -3.60 48.78
C ASP A 30 17.94 -2.29 49.47
N ASP A 31 18.50 -1.32 48.72
CA ASP A 31 18.91 -0.03 49.30
C ASP A 31 17.68 0.84 49.65
N PRO A 32 17.60 1.43 50.86
CA PRO A 32 16.52 2.35 51.22
C PRO A 32 16.48 3.53 50.25
N TYR A 33 15.31 3.79 49.65
CA TYR A 33 15.12 4.92 48.74
C TYR A 33 15.37 6.25 49.47
N GLU A 34 16.60 6.79 49.37
CA GLU A 34 17.01 8.00 50.08
C GLU A 34 16.25 9.25 49.60
N HIS A 35 15.83 9.26 48.32
CA HIS A 35 14.98 10.30 47.74
C HIS A 35 13.81 9.66 47.00
N ALA A 36 12.61 9.76 47.58
CA ALA A 36 11.39 9.55 46.80
C ALA A 36 11.32 10.66 45.74
N PRO A 37 11.13 10.34 44.44
CA PRO A 37 10.88 11.37 43.45
C PRO A 37 9.69 12.24 43.92
N PRO A 38 9.76 13.57 43.76
CA PRO A 38 8.68 14.45 44.18
C PRO A 38 7.38 13.95 43.56
N LYS A 39 6.35 13.73 44.39
CA LYS A 39 5.04 13.30 43.90
C LYS A 39 4.57 14.37 42.91
N PRO A 40 4.32 14.01 41.64
CA PRO A 40 3.83 14.97 40.67
C PRO A 40 2.49 15.54 41.16
N ASP A 41 2.27 16.84 40.97
CA ASP A 41 0.98 17.48 41.29
C ASP A 41 -0.11 16.90 40.38
N GLY A 42 -1.03 16.11 40.96
CA GLY A 42 -2.15 15.46 40.28
C GLY A 42 -2.13 13.93 40.33
N ASP A 43 -3.20 13.28 39.84
CA ASP A 43 -3.24 11.81 39.73
C ASP A 43 -2.19 11.33 38.71
N PRO A 44 -1.16 10.57 39.12
CA PRO A 44 -0.07 10.14 38.23
C PRO A 44 -0.56 9.38 36.99
N TRP A 45 -1.67 8.64 37.13
CA TRP A 45 -2.27 7.90 36.03
C TRP A 45 -2.87 8.82 34.97
N SER A 46 -3.47 9.93 35.38
CA SER A 46 -4.03 10.94 34.46
C SER A 46 -2.95 11.67 33.67
N ILE A 47 -1.79 11.92 34.28
CA ILE A 47 -0.63 12.57 33.64
C ILE A 47 -0.06 11.67 32.55
N LEU A 48 -0.01 10.35 32.77
CA LEU A 48 0.48 9.38 31.79
C LEU A 48 -0.54 9.02 30.72
N LEU A 49 -1.83 8.98 31.07
CA LEU A 49 -2.91 8.58 30.16
C LEU A 49 -3.14 9.63 29.05
N LYS A 50 -3.17 10.93 29.41
CA LYS A 50 -3.41 12.03 28.46
C LYS A 50 -2.52 11.97 27.20
N PRO A 51 -1.18 11.94 27.29
CA PRO A 51 -0.32 11.91 26.10
C PRO A 51 -0.46 10.61 25.30
N LYS A 52 -0.72 9.48 25.97
CA LYS A 52 -0.91 8.18 25.31
C LYS A 52 -2.20 8.15 24.51
N LEU A 53 -3.30 8.65 25.08
CA LEU A 53 -4.59 8.74 24.41
C LEU A 53 -4.53 9.70 23.22
N GLU A 54 -3.88 10.86 23.39
CA GLU A 54 -3.71 11.82 22.30
C GLU A 54 -2.88 11.23 21.14
N THR A 55 -1.78 10.54 21.45
CA THR A 55 -0.96 9.89 20.41
C THR A 55 -1.73 8.78 19.68
N ASP A 56 -2.45 7.94 20.42
CA ASP A 56 -3.29 6.88 19.85
C ASP A 56 -4.37 7.46 18.93
N LYS A 57 -5.03 8.54 19.37
CA LYS A 57 -6.04 9.25 18.60
C LYS A 57 -5.46 9.84 17.31
N ILE A 58 -4.33 10.53 17.37
CA ILE A 58 -3.66 11.10 16.19
C ILE A 58 -3.29 10.01 15.18
N GLN A 59 -2.73 8.89 15.66
CA GLN A 59 -2.39 7.75 14.79
C GLN A 59 -3.63 7.14 14.13
N CYS A 60 -4.69 6.94 14.91
CA CYS A 60 -5.95 6.42 14.39
C CYS A 60 -6.56 7.35 13.35
N ASP A 61 -6.64 8.66 13.65
CA ASP A 61 -7.20 9.64 12.73
C ASP A 61 -6.38 9.71 11.42
N ALA A 62 -5.05 9.61 11.50
CA ALA A 62 -4.20 9.51 10.30
C ALA A 62 -4.49 8.25 9.45
N TRP A 63 -4.61 7.07 10.07
CA TRP A 63 -4.96 5.84 9.34
C TRP A 63 -6.36 5.89 8.73
N LYS A 64 -7.31 6.51 9.45
CA LYS A 64 -8.67 6.71 8.96
C LYS A 64 -8.68 7.57 7.70
N ASP A 65 -8.01 8.71 7.73
CA ASP A 65 -7.95 9.65 6.62
C ASP A 65 -7.26 9.02 5.40
N GLU A 66 -6.17 8.28 5.62
CA GLU A 66 -5.47 7.53 4.57
C GLU A 66 -6.38 6.49 3.91
N VAL A 67 -7.07 5.66 4.70
CA VAL A 67 -7.97 4.63 4.16
C VAL A 67 -9.17 5.24 3.44
N GLN A 68 -9.76 6.30 3.97
CA GLN A 68 -10.85 6.99 3.29
C GLN A 68 -10.43 7.52 1.91
N ASN A 69 -9.24 8.10 1.80
CA ASN A 69 -8.71 8.55 0.52
C ASN A 69 -8.45 7.37 -0.45
N LEU A 70 -7.85 6.27 0.04
CA LEU A 70 -7.64 5.06 -0.74
C LEU A 70 -8.95 4.46 -1.27
N LEU A 71 -10.01 4.47 -0.46
CA LEU A 71 -11.33 3.96 -0.84
C LEU A 71 -11.95 4.79 -1.97
N ILE A 72 -11.81 6.12 -1.94
CA ILE A 72 -12.27 7.00 -3.03
C ILE A 72 -11.51 6.69 -4.31
N PHE A 73 -10.18 6.58 -4.23
CA PHE A 73 -9.35 6.24 -5.39
C PHE A 73 -9.71 4.86 -5.95
N ALA A 74 -9.88 3.85 -5.10
CA ALA A 74 -10.25 2.50 -5.50
C ALA A 74 -11.63 2.47 -6.17
N GLY A 75 -12.61 3.24 -5.69
CA GLY A 75 -13.91 3.39 -6.33
C GLY A 75 -13.81 3.98 -7.74
N LEU A 76 -13.06 5.08 -7.91
CA LEU A 76 -12.84 5.72 -9.22
C LEU A 76 -12.07 4.80 -10.17
N PHE A 77 -11.02 4.15 -9.69
CA PHE A 77 -10.25 3.17 -10.45
C PHE A 77 -11.14 2.01 -10.92
N SER A 78 -12.01 1.50 -10.05
CA SER A 78 -12.94 0.40 -10.39
C SER A 78 -13.93 0.83 -11.48
N ALA A 79 -14.41 2.08 -11.47
CA ALA A 79 -15.29 2.60 -12.52
C ALA A 79 -14.58 2.65 -13.88
N VAL A 80 -13.34 3.13 -13.92
CA VAL A 80 -12.53 3.16 -15.14
C VAL A 80 -12.27 1.74 -15.65
N VAL A 81 -11.81 0.84 -14.78
CA VAL A 81 -11.54 -0.56 -15.14
C VAL A 81 -12.81 -1.24 -15.65
N THR A 82 -13.97 -0.98 -15.05
CA THR A 82 -15.25 -1.55 -15.48
C THR A 82 -15.61 -1.15 -16.92
N ALA A 83 -15.34 0.10 -17.33
CA ALA A 83 -15.57 0.53 -18.72
C ALA A 83 -14.72 -0.29 -19.70
N PHE A 84 -13.44 -0.52 -19.36
CA PHE A 84 -12.55 -1.36 -20.16
C PHE A 84 -12.99 -2.83 -20.17
N VAL A 85 -13.40 -3.39 -19.03
CA VAL A 85 -13.92 -4.76 -18.93
C VAL A 85 -15.15 -4.96 -19.81
N ILE A 86 -16.08 -4.00 -19.83
CA ILE A 86 -17.28 -4.07 -20.69
C ILE A 86 -16.89 -4.12 -22.16
N GLU A 87 -15.90 -3.32 -22.56
CA GLU A 87 -15.41 -3.33 -23.94
C GLU A 87 -14.65 -4.62 -24.26
N SER A 88 -13.78 -5.10 -23.37
CA SER A 88 -12.99 -6.30 -23.63
C SER A 88 -13.80 -7.58 -23.63
N TYR A 89 -14.88 -7.61 -22.86
CA TYR A 89 -15.79 -8.74 -22.78
C TYR A 89 -16.43 -9.05 -24.15
N LYS A 90 -16.59 -8.03 -25.01
CA LYS A 90 -17.08 -8.21 -26.38
C LYS A 90 -16.13 -9.08 -27.21
N PHE A 91 -14.81 -8.97 -27.01
CA PHE A 91 -13.82 -9.80 -27.72
C PHE A 91 -13.81 -11.27 -27.29
N LEU A 92 -14.49 -11.64 -26.19
CA LEU A 92 -14.71 -13.03 -25.79
C LEU A 92 -16.01 -13.62 -26.33
N LYS A 93 -16.86 -12.81 -26.96
CA LYS A 93 -18.07 -13.30 -27.60
C LYS A 93 -17.87 -13.39 -29.11
N PRO A 94 -18.49 -14.38 -29.77
CA PRO A 94 -18.56 -14.38 -31.22
C PRO A 94 -19.23 -13.09 -31.68
N ASP A 95 -18.62 -12.35 -32.60
CA ASP A 95 -19.27 -11.18 -33.18
C ASP A 95 -20.52 -11.66 -33.94
N PRO A 96 -21.74 -11.22 -33.57
CA PRO A 96 -22.93 -11.57 -34.32
C PRO A 96 -22.81 -11.13 -35.78
N ASN A 97 -22.05 -10.07 -36.08
CA ASN A 97 -21.81 -9.64 -37.44
C ASN A 97 -20.93 -10.60 -38.22
N ASP A 98 -19.92 -11.23 -37.63
CA ASP A 98 -19.15 -12.29 -38.31
C ASP A 98 -20.02 -13.51 -38.59
N THR A 99 -20.95 -13.84 -37.68
CA THR A 99 -21.93 -14.91 -37.93
C THR A 99 -22.86 -14.53 -39.09
N ILE A 100 -23.36 -13.30 -39.11
CA ILE A 100 -24.22 -12.77 -40.18
C ILE A 100 -23.47 -12.68 -41.50
N ILE A 101 -22.22 -12.22 -41.55
CA ILE A 101 -21.39 -12.13 -42.77
C ILE A 101 -21.07 -13.53 -43.27
N ARG A 102 -20.76 -14.49 -42.39
CA ARG A 102 -20.58 -15.89 -42.78
C ARG A 102 -21.86 -16.47 -43.37
N LEU A 103 -23.01 -16.25 -42.73
CA LEU A 103 -24.31 -16.65 -43.27
C LEU A 103 -24.62 -15.96 -44.61
N LEU A 104 -24.39 -14.65 -44.73
CA LEU A 104 -24.60 -13.88 -45.97
C LEU A 104 -23.68 -14.36 -47.08
N SER A 105 -22.40 -14.59 -46.79
CA SER A 105 -21.43 -15.11 -47.77
C SER A 105 -21.81 -16.50 -48.24
N GLN A 106 -22.40 -17.32 -47.38
CA GLN A 106 -22.84 -18.67 -47.71
C GLN A 106 -24.18 -18.68 -48.46
N ILE A 107 -25.06 -17.70 -48.22
CA ILE A 107 -26.27 -17.47 -49.04
C ILE A 107 -25.87 -16.92 -50.41
N ALA A 108 -24.92 -15.98 -50.47
CA ALA A 108 -24.43 -15.39 -51.71
C ALA A 108 -23.61 -16.36 -52.57
N ASN A 109 -22.87 -17.28 -51.93
CA ASN A 109 -22.14 -18.38 -52.58
C ASN A 109 -22.92 -19.70 -52.61
N GLY A 110 -24.16 -19.70 -52.10
CA GLY A 110 -25.06 -20.84 -52.15
C GLY A 110 -25.40 -21.12 -53.61
N PRO A 111 -25.32 -22.39 -54.07
CA PRO A 111 -25.51 -22.69 -55.48
C PRO A 111 -26.90 -22.21 -55.92
N ASN A 112 -26.93 -21.34 -56.92
CA ASN A 112 -28.12 -21.10 -57.73
C ASN A 112 -28.60 -22.46 -58.24
N ALA A 113 -29.58 -23.05 -57.56
CA ALA A 113 -30.23 -24.28 -57.97
C ALA A 113 -31.16 -23.97 -59.15
N THR A 114 -30.56 -23.65 -60.30
CA THR A 114 -31.22 -23.54 -61.59
C THR A 114 -30.44 -24.35 -62.59
N SER A 115 -30.36 -25.67 -62.39
CA SER A 115 -30.00 -26.65 -63.43
C SER A 115 -30.34 -28.06 -62.95
N THR A 116 -31.51 -28.51 -63.38
CA THR A 116 -31.92 -29.90 -63.64
C THR A 116 -30.87 -31.00 -63.45
N SER A 117 -30.90 -31.71 -62.31
CA SER A 117 -30.54 -33.14 -62.24
C SER A 117 -31.10 -33.74 -60.94
N PRO A 118 -31.98 -34.76 -60.98
CA PRO A 118 -32.43 -35.44 -59.78
C PRO A 118 -31.38 -36.49 -59.39
N LEU A 119 -31.31 -36.82 -58.09
CA LEU A 119 -30.53 -37.92 -57.49
C LEU A 119 -29.11 -37.56 -57.03
N SER A 120 -29.02 -36.86 -55.89
CA SER A 120 -28.02 -37.16 -54.86
C SER A 120 -28.54 -36.63 -53.52
N ALA A 121 -29.34 -37.47 -52.86
CA ALA A 121 -29.68 -37.30 -51.46
C ALA A 121 -28.42 -37.54 -50.61
N GLY A 122 -28.11 -36.61 -49.71
CA GLY A 122 -27.09 -36.83 -48.68
C GLY A 122 -25.85 -35.92 -48.76
N SER A 123 -26.05 -34.61 -48.84
CA SER A 123 -25.11 -33.67 -48.20
C SER A 123 -25.93 -32.72 -47.35
N SER A 124 -26.45 -33.25 -46.24
CA SER A 124 -26.73 -32.42 -45.08
C SER A 124 -25.39 -31.85 -44.63
N THR A 125 -25.04 -30.69 -45.16
CA THR A 125 -23.93 -29.86 -44.66
C THR A 125 -24.29 -29.55 -43.22
N THR A 126 -23.88 -30.43 -42.31
CA THR A 126 -24.09 -30.27 -40.89
C THR A 126 -23.35 -28.98 -40.59
N ILE A 127 -24.08 -27.96 -40.14
CA ILE A 127 -23.49 -26.69 -39.70
C ILE A 127 -22.63 -27.05 -38.49
N GLN A 128 -21.38 -27.45 -38.74
CA GLN A 128 -20.37 -27.49 -37.73
C GLN A 128 -20.01 -26.03 -37.51
N ALA A 129 -20.75 -25.40 -36.59
CA ALA A 129 -20.35 -24.13 -36.02
C ALA A 129 -18.90 -24.31 -35.57
N ALA A 130 -17.96 -23.77 -36.35
CA ALA A 130 -16.56 -23.74 -35.96
C ALA A 130 -16.54 -23.22 -34.53
N SER A 131 -16.08 -24.04 -33.57
CA SER A 131 -16.16 -23.67 -32.17
C SER A 131 -15.38 -22.36 -32.01
N PHE A 132 -16.08 -21.29 -31.64
CA PHE A 132 -15.45 -20.01 -31.42
C PHE A 132 -14.40 -20.19 -30.32
N ALA A 133 -13.13 -20.07 -30.69
CA ALA A 133 -12.02 -20.05 -29.76
C ALA A 133 -11.53 -18.60 -29.69
N PRO A 134 -11.74 -17.90 -28.56
CA PRO A 134 -11.28 -16.53 -28.42
C PRO A 134 -9.76 -16.46 -28.54
N VAL A 135 -9.26 -15.37 -29.11
CA VAL A 135 -7.82 -15.15 -29.29
C VAL A 135 -7.13 -15.20 -27.91
N PRO A 136 -6.00 -15.92 -27.76
CA PRO A 136 -5.33 -16.06 -26.46
C PRO A 136 -4.95 -14.73 -25.78
N SER A 137 -4.70 -13.68 -26.56
CA SER A 137 -4.45 -12.33 -26.04
C SER A 137 -5.68 -11.72 -25.37
N SER A 138 -6.86 -11.86 -25.97
CA SER A 138 -8.13 -11.37 -25.42
C SER A 138 -8.45 -12.00 -24.07
N VAL A 139 -8.15 -13.29 -23.90
CA VAL A 139 -8.33 -14.00 -22.62
C VAL A 139 -7.39 -13.42 -21.56
N ARG A 140 -6.11 -13.20 -21.87
CA ARG A 140 -5.13 -12.63 -20.90
C ARG A 140 -5.52 -11.21 -20.46
N ILE A 141 -5.91 -10.36 -21.40
CA ILE A 141 -6.33 -8.97 -21.11
C ILE A 141 -7.50 -8.97 -20.12
N ASN A 142 -8.52 -9.80 -20.38
CA ASN A 142 -9.68 -9.88 -19.51
C ASN A 142 -9.30 -10.44 -18.13
N VAL A 143 -8.44 -11.46 -18.05
CA VAL A 143 -7.93 -11.95 -16.76
C VAL A 143 -7.25 -10.83 -15.98
N PHE A 144 -6.35 -10.06 -16.60
CA PHE A 144 -5.69 -8.95 -15.92
C PHE A 144 -6.66 -7.88 -15.43
N TRP A 145 -7.64 -7.50 -16.26
CA TRP A 145 -8.63 -6.50 -15.88
C TRP A 145 -9.60 -6.98 -14.81
N PHE A 146 -10.08 -8.24 -14.88
CA PHE A 146 -10.89 -8.82 -13.81
C PHE A 146 -10.11 -8.93 -12.50
N LEU A 147 -8.87 -9.41 -12.52
CA LEU A 147 -8.03 -9.46 -11.31
C LEU A 147 -7.78 -8.06 -10.74
N SER A 148 -7.53 -7.06 -11.58
CA SER A 148 -7.36 -5.67 -11.12
C SER A 148 -8.61 -5.14 -10.43
N LEU A 149 -9.80 -5.46 -10.98
CA LEU A 149 -11.07 -5.06 -10.42
C LEU A 149 -11.33 -5.76 -9.08
N ILE A 150 -11.08 -7.07 -9.01
CA ILE A 150 -11.25 -7.85 -7.78
C ILE A 150 -10.33 -7.31 -6.69
N LEU A 151 -9.05 -7.10 -6.99
CA LEU A 151 -8.07 -6.62 -6.01
C LEU A 151 -8.41 -5.20 -5.50
N SER A 152 -8.93 -4.35 -6.37
CA SER A 152 -9.46 -3.03 -5.99
C SER A 152 -10.65 -3.16 -5.03
N LEU A 153 -11.63 -4.00 -5.34
CA LEU A 153 -12.78 -4.25 -4.47
C LEU A 153 -12.38 -4.90 -3.14
N THR A 154 -11.41 -5.81 -3.16
CA THR A 154 -10.83 -6.39 -1.93
C THR A 154 -10.21 -5.30 -1.07
N THR A 155 -9.49 -4.34 -1.66
CA THR A 155 -8.93 -3.20 -0.93
C THR A 155 -10.03 -2.36 -0.26
N VAL A 156 -11.13 -2.07 -0.97
CA VAL A 156 -12.28 -1.36 -0.42
C VAL A 156 -12.91 -2.12 0.74
N LEU A 157 -13.10 -3.44 0.60
CA LEU A 157 -13.68 -4.30 1.63
C LEU A 157 -12.81 -4.33 2.89
N VAL A 158 -11.53 -4.63 2.74
CA VAL A 158 -10.57 -4.70 3.86
C VAL A 158 -10.42 -3.33 4.52
N GLY A 159 -10.32 -2.25 3.74
CA GLY A 159 -10.25 -0.90 4.27
C GLY A 159 -11.51 -0.51 5.05
N THR A 160 -12.70 -0.89 4.58
CA THR A 160 -13.95 -0.65 5.30
C THR A 160 -14.00 -1.40 6.64
N ILE A 161 -13.55 -2.66 6.67
CA ILE A 161 -13.47 -3.45 7.91
C ILE A 161 -12.43 -2.83 8.87
N ALA A 162 -11.28 -2.37 8.37
CA ALA A 162 -10.26 -1.72 9.18
C ALA A 162 -10.77 -0.42 9.83
N LEU A 163 -11.60 0.36 9.11
CA LEU A 163 -12.27 1.54 9.66
C LEU A 163 -13.27 1.19 10.77
N GLN A 164 -13.93 0.03 10.70
CA GLN A 164 -14.83 -0.43 11.77
C GLN A 164 -14.04 -0.78 13.04
N TRP A 165 -12.93 -1.50 12.92
CA TRP A 165 -12.04 -1.80 14.06
C TRP A 165 -11.52 -0.53 14.71
N LEU A 166 -11.15 0.46 13.90
CA LEU A 166 -10.64 1.73 14.39
C LEU A 166 -11.68 2.52 15.18
N ARG A 167 -12.92 2.54 14.68
CA ARG A 167 -14.05 3.16 15.37
C ARG A 167 -14.32 2.52 16.72
N GLU A 168 -14.29 1.19 16.78
CA GLU A 168 -14.48 0.46 18.03
C GLU A 168 -13.32 0.70 19.00
N HIS A 169 -12.08 0.73 18.49
CA HIS A 169 -10.88 1.03 19.28
C HIS A 169 -10.95 2.41 19.95
N GLN A 170 -11.39 3.42 19.20
CA GLN A 170 -11.58 4.80 19.70
C GLN A 170 -12.82 4.98 20.60
N SER A 171 -13.67 3.96 20.75
CA SER A 171 -14.84 4.01 21.63
C SER A 171 -14.41 3.75 23.08
N TYR A 172 -14.13 4.82 23.83
CA TYR A 172 -13.69 4.75 25.23
C TYR A 172 -14.85 5.01 26.20
N PRO A 173 -15.24 4.06 27.05
CA PRO A 173 -16.17 4.33 28.14
C PRO A 173 -15.50 5.17 29.23
N ILE A 174 -16.30 5.93 29.99
CA ILE A 174 -15.83 6.79 31.07
C ILE A 174 -15.46 5.91 32.28
N PHE A 175 -14.19 5.54 32.41
CA PHE A 175 -13.66 4.76 33.53
C PHE A 175 -12.64 5.54 34.36
N SER A 176 -12.21 4.97 35.50
CA SER A 176 -11.10 5.52 36.27
C SER A 176 -9.83 5.66 35.40
N PRO A 177 -8.97 6.68 35.62
CA PRO A 177 -7.74 6.87 34.82
C PRO A 177 -6.83 5.64 34.77
N LYS A 178 -6.77 4.86 35.87
CA LYS A 178 -6.02 3.62 35.94
C LYS A 178 -6.61 2.51 35.05
N GLU A 179 -7.93 2.35 35.08
CA GLU A 179 -8.66 1.34 34.29
C GLU A 179 -8.60 1.68 32.80
N SER A 180 -8.76 2.96 32.46
CA SER A 180 -8.65 3.48 31.10
C SER A 180 -7.27 3.21 30.49
N LEU A 181 -6.20 3.40 31.28
CA LEU A 181 -4.83 3.11 30.84
C LEU A 181 -4.60 1.61 30.62
N ALA A 182 -5.15 0.76 31.47
CA ALA A 182 -5.08 -0.69 31.29
C ALA A 182 -5.82 -1.16 30.03
N ILE A 183 -7.04 -0.66 29.80
CA ILE A 183 -7.85 -0.98 28.62
C ILE A 183 -7.17 -0.48 27.33
N LEU A 184 -6.65 0.75 27.34
CA LEU A 184 -5.89 1.30 26.22
C LEU A 184 -4.70 0.39 25.88
N HIS A 185 -3.91 0.01 26.88
CA HIS A 185 -2.76 -0.86 26.68
C HIS A 185 -3.16 -2.22 26.09
N MET A 186 -4.20 -2.85 26.63
CA MET A 186 -4.72 -4.13 26.14
C MET A 186 -5.19 -4.03 24.68
N ARG A 187 -5.95 -2.97 24.33
CA ARG A 187 -6.43 -2.77 22.96
C ARG A 187 -5.28 -2.49 21.98
N THR A 188 -4.33 -1.63 22.34
CA THR A 188 -3.15 -1.37 21.50
C THR A 188 -2.31 -2.63 21.31
N GLN A 189 -2.19 -3.47 22.34
CA GLN A 189 -1.50 -4.76 22.24
C GLN A 189 -2.26 -5.72 21.31
N SER A 190 -3.59 -5.77 21.41
CA SER A 190 -4.44 -6.54 20.50
C SER A 190 -4.30 -6.08 19.05
N LEU A 191 -4.27 -4.76 18.78
CA LEU A 191 -4.04 -4.21 17.44
C LEU A 191 -2.70 -4.67 16.85
N LYS A 192 -1.65 -4.70 17.67
CA LYS A 192 -0.32 -5.19 17.24
C LYS A 192 -0.32 -6.71 17.03
N ALA A 193 -0.96 -7.47 17.92
CA ALA A 193 -1.06 -8.93 17.79
C ALA A 193 -1.86 -9.34 16.55
N TRP A 194 -2.85 -8.55 16.15
CA TRP A 194 -3.64 -8.72 14.94
C TRP A 194 -3.02 -8.12 13.68
N TYR A 195 -1.78 -7.61 13.76
CA TYR A 195 -1.07 -7.03 12.62
C TYR A 195 -1.84 -5.90 11.90
N VAL A 196 -2.69 -5.17 12.63
CA VAL A 196 -3.51 -4.10 12.06
C VAL A 196 -2.67 -3.02 11.36
N PRO A 197 -1.54 -2.53 11.93
CA PRO A 197 -0.67 -1.59 11.22
C PRO A 197 -0.14 -2.11 9.88
N GLN A 198 0.12 -3.41 9.79
CA GLN A 198 0.59 -4.06 8.56
C GLN A 198 -0.54 -4.17 7.53
N ILE A 199 -1.79 -4.38 7.97
CA ILE A 199 -2.96 -4.35 7.08
C ILE A 199 -3.11 -2.95 6.47
N PHE A 200 -3.04 -1.90 7.29
CA PHE A 200 -3.09 -0.51 6.81
C PHE A 200 -1.96 -0.21 5.81
N ALA A 201 -0.73 -0.63 6.11
CA ALA A 201 0.40 -0.50 5.18
C ALA A 201 0.25 -1.35 3.89
N GLY A 202 -0.52 -2.44 3.94
CA GLY A 202 -0.76 -3.34 2.80
C GLY A 202 -1.87 -2.88 1.86
N LEU A 203 -2.83 -2.07 2.33
CA LEU A 203 -3.94 -1.55 1.52
C LEU A 203 -3.46 -0.76 0.28
N PRO A 204 -2.54 0.22 0.41
CA PRO A 204 -1.95 0.88 -0.76
C PRO A 204 -1.26 -0.10 -1.72
N LEU A 205 -0.59 -1.12 -1.21
CA LEU A 205 0.15 -2.10 -2.02
C LEU A 205 -0.79 -2.98 -2.85
N LEU A 206 -1.92 -3.42 -2.28
CA LEU A 206 -2.96 -4.13 -3.02
C LEU A 206 -3.50 -3.27 -4.17
N LEU A 207 -3.75 -1.99 -3.90
CA LEU A 207 -4.28 -1.05 -4.90
C LEU A 207 -3.25 -0.72 -6.00
N GLN A 208 -1.98 -0.57 -5.63
CA GLN A 208 -0.88 -0.44 -6.59
C GLN A 208 -0.73 -1.70 -7.44
N GLY A 209 -0.84 -2.89 -6.84
CA GLY A 209 -0.85 -4.15 -7.57
C GLY A 209 -2.00 -4.22 -8.58
N ALA A 210 -3.17 -3.73 -8.21
CA ALA A 210 -4.34 -3.66 -9.09
C ALA A 210 -4.06 -2.72 -10.27
N LEU A 211 -3.49 -1.54 -10.01
CA LEU A 211 -3.10 -0.58 -11.02
C LEU A 211 -2.06 -1.15 -11.99
N ILE A 212 -1.04 -1.86 -11.49
CA ILE A 212 -0.01 -2.50 -12.32
C ILE A 212 -0.64 -3.54 -13.25
N LEU A 213 -1.54 -4.39 -12.74
CA LEU A 213 -2.26 -5.37 -13.56
C LEU A 213 -3.11 -4.70 -14.65
N PHE A 214 -3.81 -3.63 -14.30
CA PHE A 214 -4.62 -2.87 -15.26
C PHE A 214 -3.75 -2.26 -16.37
N LEU A 215 -2.63 -1.64 -16.00
CA LEU A 215 -1.67 -1.05 -16.94
C LEU A 215 -1.01 -2.10 -17.84
N ALA A 216 -0.69 -3.29 -17.31
CA ALA A 216 -0.19 -4.41 -18.10
C ALA A 216 -1.22 -4.85 -19.15
N GLY A 217 -2.49 -5.02 -18.74
CA GLY A 217 -3.58 -5.33 -19.66
C GLY A 217 -3.82 -4.21 -20.69
N LEU A 218 -3.58 -2.94 -20.35
CA LEU A 218 -3.68 -1.82 -21.28
C LEU A 218 -2.59 -1.86 -22.36
N ILE A 219 -1.36 -2.25 -22.01
CA ILE A 219 -0.30 -2.47 -22.99
C ILE A 219 -0.71 -3.59 -23.95
N ASP A 220 -1.08 -4.76 -23.42
CA ASP A 220 -1.53 -5.90 -24.22
C ASP A 220 -2.73 -5.56 -25.12
N PHE A 221 -3.67 -4.75 -24.62
CA PHE A 221 -4.82 -4.28 -25.37
C PHE A 221 -4.41 -3.39 -26.55
N THR A 222 -3.37 -2.56 -26.40
CA THR A 222 -2.99 -1.59 -27.44
C THR A 222 -2.10 -2.18 -28.53
N LEU A 223 -1.38 -3.28 -28.25
CA LEU A 223 -0.48 -3.92 -29.22
C LEU A 223 -1.17 -4.27 -30.57
N PRO A 224 -2.37 -4.86 -30.61
CA PRO A 224 -3.06 -5.19 -31.86
C PRO A 224 -3.59 -3.98 -32.63
N LEU A 225 -3.76 -2.81 -32.00
CA LEU A 225 -4.24 -1.58 -32.65
C LEU A 225 -3.19 -0.92 -33.56
N GLY A 226 -1.95 -1.40 -33.50
CA GLY A 226 -0.86 -0.98 -34.37
C GLY A 226 0.18 -0.09 -33.68
N ALA A 227 1.40 -0.13 -34.21
CA ALA A 227 2.58 0.47 -33.57
C ALA A 227 2.48 1.98 -33.34
N LYS A 228 1.74 2.71 -34.19
CA LYS A 228 1.56 4.17 -34.08
C LYS A 228 0.80 4.58 -32.82
N VAL A 229 -0.15 3.75 -32.37
CA VAL A 229 -0.93 4.00 -31.14
C VAL A 229 -0.27 3.30 -29.95
N ALA A 230 0.24 2.09 -30.14
CA ALA A 230 0.87 1.31 -29.08
C ALA A 230 2.14 1.95 -28.52
N ALA A 231 3.02 2.51 -29.35
CA ALA A 231 4.30 3.08 -28.92
C ALA A 231 4.16 4.22 -27.88
N PRO A 232 3.37 5.29 -28.11
CA PRO A 232 3.24 6.36 -27.11
C PRO A 232 2.54 5.89 -25.83
N VAL A 233 1.56 4.98 -25.94
CA VAL A 233 0.87 4.41 -24.77
C VAL A 233 1.83 3.58 -23.93
N ALA A 234 2.56 2.65 -24.55
CA ALA A 234 3.52 1.79 -23.86
C ALA A 234 4.66 2.59 -23.23
N LEU A 235 5.15 3.65 -23.89
CA LEU A 235 6.16 4.55 -23.33
C LEU A 235 5.65 5.25 -22.06
N THR A 236 4.43 5.80 -22.12
CA THR A 236 3.82 6.51 -21.00
C THR A 236 3.58 5.57 -19.82
N VAL A 237 3.00 4.40 -20.08
CA VAL A 237 2.76 3.38 -19.05
C VAL A 237 4.08 2.89 -18.46
N GLY A 238 5.10 2.65 -19.29
CA GLY A 238 6.43 2.23 -18.85
C GLY A 238 7.08 3.24 -17.90
N LEU A 239 6.95 4.54 -18.20
CA LEU A 239 7.47 5.60 -17.32
C LEU A 239 6.74 5.63 -15.97
N ILE A 240 5.41 5.47 -15.97
CA ILE A 240 4.61 5.41 -14.74
C ILE A 240 5.00 4.19 -13.89
N LEU A 241 5.14 3.01 -14.51
CA LEU A 241 5.56 1.79 -13.81
C LEU A 241 6.98 1.90 -13.24
N LEU A 242 7.90 2.50 -13.99
CA LEU A 242 9.26 2.77 -13.53
C LEU A 242 9.24 3.70 -12.30
N PHE A 243 8.48 4.79 -12.37
CA PHE A 243 8.34 5.73 -11.25
C PHE A 243 7.76 5.05 -10.00
N LEU A 244 6.71 4.24 -10.16
CA LEU A 244 6.12 3.45 -9.07
C LEU A 244 7.14 2.47 -8.48
N PHE A 245 7.84 1.71 -9.32
CA PHE A 245 8.85 0.75 -8.89
C PHE A 245 9.99 1.42 -8.11
N CYS A 246 10.53 2.53 -8.62
CA CYS A 246 11.57 3.30 -7.94
C CYS A 246 11.09 3.81 -6.57
N THR A 247 9.88 4.37 -6.51
CA THR A 247 9.34 4.96 -5.28
C THR A 247 9.03 3.90 -4.22
N THR A 248 8.47 2.76 -4.61
CA THR A 248 8.13 1.67 -3.68
C THR A 248 9.37 0.96 -3.11
N ILE A 249 10.46 0.87 -3.88
CA ILE A 249 11.68 0.18 -3.42
C ILE A 249 12.70 1.13 -2.78
N SER A 250 12.62 2.43 -3.06
CA SER A 250 13.47 3.46 -2.41
C SER A 250 13.58 3.31 -0.88
N PRO A 251 12.48 3.19 -0.10
CA PRO A 251 12.58 3.01 1.35
C PRO A 251 13.17 1.65 1.77
N ALA A 252 13.10 0.62 0.91
CA ALA A 252 13.71 -0.69 1.15
C ALA A 252 15.22 -0.70 0.86
N PHE A 253 15.70 0.17 -0.04
CA PHE A 253 17.13 0.32 -0.33
C PHE A 253 17.86 1.13 0.75
N GLN A 254 17.18 2.01 1.47
CA GLN A 254 17.78 2.84 2.52
C GLN A 254 18.50 2.02 3.62
N PRO A 255 17.93 0.95 4.19
CA PRO A 255 18.65 0.07 5.12
C PRO A 255 19.76 -0.76 4.45
N LEU A 256 19.62 -1.15 3.17
CA LEU A 256 20.64 -1.93 2.43
C LEU A 256 21.88 -1.07 2.09
N LEU A 257 21.68 0.20 1.74
CA LEU A 257 22.75 1.18 1.52
C LEU A 257 23.48 1.53 2.82
N LEU A 258 22.76 1.64 3.94
CA LEU A 258 23.39 1.83 5.25
C LEU A 258 24.21 0.62 5.69
N LEU A 259 23.75 -0.60 5.39
CA LEU A 259 24.48 -1.83 5.70
C LEU A 259 25.74 -1.98 4.82
N SER A 260 25.62 -1.78 3.51
CA SER A 260 26.75 -1.83 2.58
C SER A 260 27.80 -0.73 2.83
N GLY A 261 27.37 0.48 3.17
CA GLY A 261 28.27 1.55 3.61
C GLY A 261 29.03 1.23 4.91
N ARG A 262 28.43 0.45 5.82
CA ARG A 262 29.08 -0.02 7.05
C ARG A 262 30.16 -1.08 6.78
N PHE A 263 29.93 -1.97 5.82
CA PHE A 263 30.93 -2.96 5.39
C PHE A 263 32.10 -2.33 4.62
N SER A 264 31.83 -1.33 3.77
CA SER A 264 32.88 -0.62 3.03
C SER A 264 33.81 0.19 3.95
N ARG A 265 33.33 0.66 5.11
CA ARG A 265 34.16 1.31 6.15
C ARG A 265 35.01 0.35 6.98
N ALA A 266 34.66 -0.93 7.03
CA ALA A 266 35.41 -1.95 7.77
C ALA A 266 36.57 -2.56 6.97
N SER A 267 36.61 -2.35 5.65
CA SER A 267 37.62 -2.91 4.75
C SER A 267 38.74 -1.93 4.36
N VAL A 268 38.84 -0.75 5.00
CA VAL A 268 39.97 0.17 4.79
C VAL A 268 41.01 -0.12 5.89
N PRO A 269 42.15 -0.77 5.56
CA PRO A 269 43.25 -0.88 6.50
C PRO A 269 43.84 0.51 6.69
N THR A 270 43.98 0.93 7.94
CA THR A 270 44.75 2.14 8.30
C THR A 270 46.21 1.96 7.83
N PRO A 271 46.76 2.91 7.06
CA PRO A 271 48.18 2.90 6.69
C PRO A 271 49.09 3.14 7.91
#